data_AF-A0A9D6RFP7-F1
#
_entry.id   AF-A0A9D6RFP7-F1
#
_cell.length_a   1.000
_cell.length_b   1.000
_cell.length_c   1.000
_cell.angle_alpha   90.00
_cell.angle_beta   90.00
_cell.angle_gamma   90.00
#
_symmetry.space_group_name_H-M   'P 1'
#
loop_
_entity.id
_entity.type
_entity.pdbx_description
1 polymer ?
#
loop_
_entity_poly.entity_id
_entity_poly.type
_entity_poly.pdbx_seq_one_letter_code
_entity_poly.pdbx_strand_id
1 'polypeptide(L)'
;MLQRLNDAFAAGQKVTGADANFYLHEASEATMMGRGLGYDAAHAAAIEKYGVSPFSLYHPEVIQANPGLFNNAWRNYWNLPTKP
;
A
#
# COMPACT_ATOMS: atom_id res chain seq x y z
N MET A 1 -6.45 8.32 -1.58
CA MET A 1 -5.38 8.34 -0.57
C MET A 1 -5.20 9.71 0.04
N LEU A 2 -4.64 10.72 -0.65
CA LEU A 2 -4.30 12.02 -0.02
C LEU A 2 -5.46 12.68 0.72
N GLN A 3 -6.66 12.68 0.13
CA GLN A 3 -7.85 13.21 0.82
C GLN A 3 -8.13 12.46 2.14
N ARG A 4 -8.11 11.12 2.13
CA ARG A 4 -8.31 10.31 3.33
C ARG A 4 -7.23 10.55 4.40
N LEU A 5 -5.98 10.80 3.99
CA LEU A 5 -4.90 11.17 4.90
C LEU A 5 -5.16 12.55 5.54
N ASN A 6 -5.56 13.53 4.74
CA ASN A 6 -5.91 14.87 5.22
C ASN A 6 -7.10 14.84 6.17
N ASP A 7 -8.12 14.07 5.84
CA ASP A 7 -9.33 13.91 6.67
C ASP A 7 -8.98 13.27 8.01
N ALA A 8 -8.19 12.18 8.01
CA ALA A 8 -7.73 11.55 9.24
C ALA A 8 -6.90 12.50 10.11
N PHE A 9 -5.99 13.27 9.48
CA PHE A 9 -5.18 14.27 10.18
C PHE A 9 -6.04 15.39 10.80
N ALA A 10 -6.96 15.96 10.03
CA ALA A 10 -7.87 17.01 10.52
C ALA A 10 -8.77 16.52 11.66
N ALA A 11 -9.15 15.24 11.64
CA ALA A 11 -9.93 14.60 12.70
C ALA A 11 -9.10 14.14 13.91
N GLY A 12 -7.77 14.31 13.90
CA GLY A 12 -6.88 13.81 14.95
C GLY A 12 -6.85 12.28 15.03
N GLN A 13 -7.21 11.59 13.95
CA GLN A 13 -7.29 10.14 13.87
C GLN A 13 -6.01 9.55 13.27
N LYS A 14 -5.67 8.35 13.73
CA LYS A 14 -4.60 7.57 13.11
C LYS A 14 -5.08 7.05 11.76
N VAL A 15 -4.23 7.17 10.75
CA VAL A 15 -4.41 6.46 9.49
C VAL A 15 -4.24 4.96 9.75
N THR A 16 -5.11 4.13 9.20
CA THR A 16 -5.09 2.67 9.37
C THR A 16 -5.30 1.96 8.02
N GLY A 17 -5.19 0.62 8.03
CA GLY A 17 -5.47 -0.19 6.84
C GLY A 17 -4.53 0.09 5.66
N ALA A 18 -5.06 0.01 4.44
CA ALA A 18 -4.26 0.11 3.22
C ALA A 18 -3.53 1.46 3.09
N ASP A 19 -4.13 2.56 3.53
CA ASP A 19 -3.49 3.88 3.44
C ASP A 19 -2.26 3.96 4.36
N ALA A 20 -2.34 3.37 5.56
CA ALA A 20 -1.20 3.28 6.47
C ALA A 20 -0.12 2.35 5.91
N ASN A 21 -0.52 1.18 5.42
CA ASN A 21 0.41 0.19 4.86
C ASN A 21 1.16 0.78 3.66
N PHE A 22 0.45 1.41 2.73
CA PHE A 22 1.04 2.07 1.57
C PHE A 22 2.02 3.16 1.99
N TYR A 23 1.55 4.13 2.79
CA TYR A 23 2.39 5.29 3.13
C TYR A 23 3.65 4.90 3.91
N LEU A 24 3.53 3.96 4.87
CA LEU A 24 4.67 3.47 5.63
C LEU A 24 5.65 2.66 4.78
N HIS A 25 5.14 1.85 3.85
CA HIS A 25 5.94 1.10 2.88
C HIS A 25 6.76 2.05 2.00
N GLU A 26 6.10 2.97 1.28
CA GLU A 26 6.75 3.92 0.36
C GLU A 26 7.78 4.79 1.09
N ALA A 27 7.46 5.29 2.28
CA ALA A 27 8.39 6.10 3.07
C ALA A 27 9.62 5.29 3.52
N SER A 28 9.45 4.03 3.89
CA SER A 28 10.55 3.15 4.30
C SER A 28 11.41 2.75 3.11
N GLU A 29 10.79 2.38 1.99
CA GLU A 29 11.47 2.02 0.75
C GLU A 29 12.32 3.20 0.26
N ALA A 30 11.72 4.39 0.14
CA ALA A 30 12.44 5.60 -0.27
C ALA A 30 13.60 5.95 0.67
N THR A 31 13.41 5.77 1.99
CA THR A 31 14.48 5.99 2.97
C THR A 31 15.64 5.02 2.77
N MET A 32 15.36 3.75 2.51
CA MET A 32 16.38 2.72 2.28
C MET A 32 17.11 2.95 0.96
N MET A 33 16.38 3.31 -0.10
CA MET A 33 16.97 3.69 -1.38
C MET A 33 17.87 4.93 -1.25
N GLY A 34 17.42 5.95 -0.51
CA GLY A 34 18.23 7.14 -0.20
C GLY A 34 19.51 6.84 0.60
N ARG A 35 19.60 5.65 1.22
CA ARG A 35 20.78 5.14 1.93
C ARG A 35 21.61 4.15 1.09
N GLY A 36 21.28 3.97 -0.18
CA GLY A 36 22.05 3.18 -1.12
C GLY A 36 21.58 1.74 -1.33
N LEU A 37 20.42 1.33 -0.79
CA LEU A 37 19.81 0.06 -1.18
C LEU A 37 19.23 0.15 -2.60
N GLY A 38 19.35 -0.93 -3.36
CA GLY A 38 18.62 -1.09 -4.62
C GLY A 38 17.12 -1.23 -4.39
N TYR A 39 16.32 -0.90 -5.42
CA TYR A 39 14.85 -0.94 -5.37
C TYR A 39 14.31 -2.27 -4.84
N ASP A 40 14.67 -3.40 -5.44
CA ASP A 40 14.13 -4.71 -5.05
C ASP A 40 14.42 -5.06 -3.57
N ALA A 41 15.63 -4.73 -3.10
CA ALA A 41 16.03 -4.97 -1.71
C ALA A 41 15.28 -4.04 -0.75
N ALA A 42 15.11 -2.76 -1.11
CA ALA A 42 14.36 -1.79 -0.32
C ALA A 42 12.87 -2.16 -0.25
N HIS A 43 12.29 -2.60 -1.37
CA HIS A 43 10.90 -3.02 -1.47
C HIS A 43 10.60 -4.21 -0.55
N ALA A 44 11.42 -5.27 -0.67
CA ALA A 44 11.29 -6.46 0.17
C ALA A 44 11.46 -6.12 1.66
N ALA A 45 12.48 -5.33 2.00
CA ALA A 45 12.75 -4.93 3.38
C ALA A 45 11.64 -4.05 3.97
N ALA A 46 11.02 -3.16 3.17
CA ALA A 46 9.91 -2.34 3.62
C ALA A 46 8.65 -3.19 3.93
N ILE A 47 8.37 -4.20 3.11
CA ILE A 47 7.28 -5.16 3.37
C ILE A 47 7.55 -5.94 4.66
N GLU A 48 8.76 -6.47 4.83
CA GLU A 48 9.16 -7.24 6.00
C GLU A 48 9.09 -6.41 7.28
N LYS A 49 9.60 -5.17 7.26
CA LYS A 49 9.65 -4.27 8.41
C LYS A 49 8.29 -4.05 9.07
N TYR A 50 7.22 -3.96 8.28
CA TYR A 50 5.87 -3.73 8.80
C TYR A 50 5.02 -5.01 8.88
N GLY A 51 5.56 -6.16 8.46
CA GLY A 51 4.85 -7.44 8.49
C GLY A 51 3.55 -7.43 7.69
N VAL A 52 3.47 -6.63 6.63
CA VAL A 52 2.26 -6.46 5.82
C VAL A 52 2.26 -7.40 4.62
N SER A 53 1.07 -7.78 4.16
CA SER A 53 0.91 -8.50 2.88
C SER A 53 1.16 -7.55 1.70
N PRO A 54 1.85 -7.97 0.62
CA PRO A 54 1.94 -7.20 -0.61
C PRO A 54 0.57 -6.83 -1.19
N PHE A 55 -0.44 -7.68 -1.00
CA PHE A 55 -1.81 -7.44 -1.44
C PHE A 55 -2.52 -6.32 -0.65
N SER A 56 -2.00 -5.97 0.52
CA SER A 56 -2.55 -4.93 1.40
C SER A 56 -2.04 -3.52 1.09
N LEU A 57 -1.02 -3.39 0.23
CA LEU A 57 -0.38 -2.11 -0.08
C LEU A 57 -1.28 -1.19 -0.92
N TYR A 58 -2.25 -1.73 -1.65
CA TYR A 58 -3.16 -0.92 -2.46
C TYR A 58 -4.58 -0.97 -1.91
N HIS A 59 -5.15 0.22 -1.71
CA HIS A 59 -6.54 0.37 -1.29
C HIS A 59 -7.50 -0.21 -2.35
N PRO A 60 -8.64 -0.83 -1.96
CA PRO A 60 -9.64 -1.38 -2.90
C PRO A 60 -10.01 -0.45 -4.06
N GLU A 61 -10.22 0.83 -3.78
CA GLU A 61 -10.50 1.84 -4.81
C GLU A 61 -9.43 1.92 -5.90
N VAL A 62 -8.14 1.81 -5.55
CA VAL A 62 -7.03 1.84 -6.52
C VAL A 62 -7.07 0.57 -7.38
N ILE A 63 -7.34 -0.57 -6.76
CA ILE A 63 -7.47 -1.87 -7.44
C ILE A 63 -8.64 -1.85 -8.43
N GLN A 64 -9.78 -1.28 -8.03
CA GLN A 64 -10.97 -1.17 -8.86
C GLN A 64 -10.79 -0.15 -10.00
N ALA A 65 -10.11 0.96 -9.75
CA ALA A 65 -9.84 2.00 -10.75
C ALA A 65 -8.82 1.56 -11.81
N ASN A 66 -7.97 0.57 -11.51
CA ASN A 66 -6.88 0.14 -12.40
C ASN A 66 -6.93 -1.37 -12.70
N PRO A 67 -8.01 -1.88 -13.32
CA PRO A 67 -8.21 -3.32 -13.49
C PRO A 67 -7.15 -4.02 -14.38
N GLY A 68 -6.40 -3.25 -15.18
CA GLY A 68 -5.28 -3.75 -15.98
C GLY A 68 -4.00 -4.03 -15.17
N LEU A 69 -3.82 -3.32 -14.03
CA LEU A 69 -2.62 -3.44 -13.19
C LEU A 69 -2.75 -4.50 -12.09
N PHE A 70 -3.99 -4.86 -11.73
CA PHE A 70 -4.27 -5.78 -10.64
C PHE A 70 -4.98 -7.05 -11.11
N ASN A 71 -4.45 -8.21 -10.73
CA ASN A 71 -5.05 -9.52 -11.03
C ASN A 71 -6.07 -9.94 -9.93
N ASN A 72 -6.66 -11.12 -10.09
CA ASN A 72 -7.67 -11.62 -9.16
C ASN A 72 -7.11 -11.91 -7.75
N ALA A 73 -5.80 -12.06 -7.54
CA ALA A 73 -5.23 -12.24 -6.20
C ALA A 73 -5.41 -10.99 -5.32
N TRP A 74 -5.12 -9.79 -5.85
CA TRP A 74 -5.40 -8.53 -5.14
C TRP A 74 -6.89 -8.35 -4.87
N ARG A 75 -7.75 -8.69 -5.85
CA ARG A 75 -9.21 -8.58 -5.69
C ARG A 75 -9.73 -9.52 -4.60
N ASN A 76 -9.26 -10.77 -4.59
CA ASN A 76 -9.62 -11.77 -3.59
C ASN A 76 -9.19 -11.36 -2.18
N TYR A 77 -7.98 -10.79 -2.01
CA TYR A 77 -7.51 -10.31 -0.71
C TYR A 77 -8.48 -9.28 -0.07
N TRP A 78 -9.11 -8.44 -0.90
CA TRP A 78 -10.05 -7.41 -0.47
C TRP A 78 -11.52 -7.81 -0.59
N ASN A 79 -11.83 -9.09 -0.86
CA ASN A 79 -13.19 -9.59 -1.10
C ASN A 79 -13.93 -8.82 -2.22
N LEU A 80 -13.20 -8.39 -3.26
CA LEU A 80 -13.75 -7.72 -4.44
C LEU A 80 -14.19 -8.75 -5.49
N PRO A 81 -15.20 -8.42 -6.34
CA PRO A 81 -15.58 -9.27 -7.47
C PRO A 81 -14.38 -9.53 -8.39
N THR A 82 -14.21 -10.79 -8.80
CA THR A 82 -13.18 -11.17 -9.78
C THR A 82 -13.43 -10.49 -11.11
N LYS A 83 -12.35 -10.18 -11.83
CA LYS A 83 -12.45 -9.80 -13.24
C LYS A 83 -12.43 -11.06 -14.11
N PRO A 84 -13.14 -11.04 -15.25
CA PRO A 84 -13.11 -12.12 -16.24
C PRO A 84 -11.69 -12.36 -16.78
#